data_AF-A0AA35ZR97-F1
#
_entry.id   AF-A0AA35ZR97-F1
#
_cell.length_a   1.000
_cell.length_b   1.000
_cell.length_c   1.000
_cell.angle_alpha   90.00
_cell.angle_beta   90.00
_cell.angle_gamma   90.00
#
_symmetry.space_group_name_H-M   'P 1'
#
loop_
_entity.id
_entity.type
_entity.pdbx_description
1 polymer ?
#
loop_
_entity_poly.entity_id
_entity_poly.type
_entity_poly.pdbx_seq_one_letter_code
_entity_poly.pdbx_strand_id
1 'polypeptide(L)'
;MLKEVSHFLDKIYEVGARRIGIFSVGPMGCIPAKVLLPDAHINQCLDKINNVVKDYNRGLEDMVNNIRRKYCDATSVYGLVYNITQDIRANPRSYGFANVYKACCGGGPLNGILQCGTKGYDKRSNPDDFFFWDYFHPSEHTYKLMSESLWNGGNNQIKPMNLKSLANIKLSLT
;
A
#
# COMPACT_ATOMS: atom_id res chain seq x y z
N MET A 1 0.56 -4.61 16.30
CA MET A 1 0.50 -3.72 15.11
C MET A 1 -0.43 -2.54 15.32
N LEU A 2 -1.76 -2.71 15.43
CA LEU A 2 -2.67 -1.56 15.62
C LEU A 2 -2.35 -0.72 16.87
N LYS A 3 -2.02 -1.36 17.99
CA LYS A 3 -1.58 -0.66 19.21
C LYS A 3 -0.36 0.25 18.97
N GLU A 4 0.61 -0.21 18.18
CA GLU A 4 1.79 0.58 17.81
C GLU A 4 1.43 1.77 16.93
N VAL A 5 0.50 1.59 15.99
CA VAL A 5 -0.01 2.70 15.17
C VAL A 5 -0.70 3.73 16.05
N SER A 6 -1.57 3.31 16.98
CA SER A 6 -2.21 4.22 17.92
C SER A 6 -1.19 4.99 18.76
N HIS A 7 -0.18 4.31 19.30
CA HIS A 7 0.87 4.95 20.10
C HIS A 7 1.69 5.94 19.26
N PHE A 8 2.01 5.59 18.00
CA PHE A 8 2.68 6.51 17.10
C PHE A 8 1.81 7.74 16.77
N LEU A 9 0.51 7.56 16.59
CA LEU A 9 -0.44 8.68 16.40
C LEU A 9 -0.46 9.62 17.59
N ASP A 10 -0.46 9.08 18.82
CA ASP A 10 -0.35 9.88 20.04
C ASP A 10 0.95 10.70 20.03
N LYS A 11 2.08 10.06 19.70
CA LYS A 11 3.40 10.72 19.68
C LYS A 11 3.54 11.80 18.61
N ILE A 12 3.10 11.56 17.37
CA ILE A 12 3.19 12.58 16.33
C ILE A 12 2.27 13.78 16.63
N TYR A 13 1.13 13.53 17.27
CA TYR A 13 0.22 14.60 17.69
C TYR A 13 0.83 15.46 18.80
N GLU A 14 1.46 14.83 19.82
CA GLU A 14 2.20 15.51 20.90
C GLU A 14 3.26 16.48 20.36
N VAL A 15 3.92 16.14 19.24
CA VAL A 15 4.94 17.00 18.61
C VAL A 15 4.39 17.92 17.50
N GLY A 16 3.06 18.06 17.39
CA GLY A 16 2.44 19.08 16.55
C GLY A 16 1.82 18.61 15.22
N ALA A 17 1.76 17.30 14.94
CA ALA A 17 1.05 16.82 13.76
C ALA A 17 -0.46 17.14 13.85
N ARG A 18 -0.99 17.77 12.81
CA ARG A 18 -2.43 18.10 12.69
C ARG A 18 -3.05 17.66 11.36
N ARG A 19 -2.25 17.26 10.40
CA ARG A 19 -2.68 16.69 9.12
C ARG A 19 -2.09 15.29 9.03
N ILE A 20 -2.93 14.26 9.10
CA ILE A 20 -2.48 12.88 9.28
C ILE A 20 -3.02 12.01 8.14
N GLY A 21 -2.14 11.41 7.35
CA GLY A 21 -2.50 10.37 6.39
C GLY A 21 -2.24 8.99 6.98
N ILE A 22 -3.24 8.10 6.95
CA ILE A 22 -3.05 6.67 7.24
C ILE A 22 -3.45 5.90 5.99
N PHE A 23 -2.64 4.93 5.60
CA PHE A 23 -2.87 4.14 4.40
C PHE A 23 -3.07 2.68 4.75
N SER A 24 -4.00 2.03 4.04
CA SER A 24 -4.20 0.59 4.17
C SER A 24 -2.98 -0.19 3.68
N VAL A 25 -2.81 -1.41 4.18
CA VAL A 25 -1.80 -2.34 3.67
C VAL A 25 -2.34 -2.99 2.40
N GLY A 26 -1.51 -3.09 1.36
CA GLY A 26 -1.85 -3.81 0.13
C GLY A 26 -2.10 -5.31 0.35
N PRO A 27 -2.65 -6.03 -0.64
CA PRO A 27 -2.95 -7.46 -0.53
C PRO A 27 -1.68 -8.33 -0.42
N MET A 28 -1.16 -8.49 0.80
CA MET A 28 0.07 -9.25 1.06
C MET A 28 0.00 -10.71 0.60
N GLY A 29 -1.19 -11.31 0.51
CA GLY A 29 -1.35 -12.66 -0.04
C GLY A 29 -1.04 -12.76 -1.52
N CYS A 30 -0.85 -11.64 -2.22
CA CYS A 30 -0.59 -11.58 -3.66
C CYS A 30 0.87 -11.28 -4.03
N ILE A 31 1.76 -11.04 -3.06
CA ILE A 31 3.17 -10.71 -3.34
C ILE A 31 3.92 -11.92 -3.91
N PRO A 32 5.00 -11.71 -4.70
CA PRO A 32 5.79 -12.82 -5.25
C PRO A 32 6.37 -13.73 -4.17
N ALA A 33 6.81 -13.19 -3.01
CA ALA A 33 7.38 -13.96 -1.90
C ALA A 33 6.45 -15.01 -1.29
N LYS A 34 5.15 -15.00 -1.63
CA LYS A 34 4.20 -16.05 -1.20
C LYS A 34 4.66 -17.46 -1.58
N VAL A 35 5.47 -17.62 -2.62
CA VAL A 35 6.01 -18.92 -3.07
C VAL A 35 6.88 -19.62 -2.00
N LEU A 36 7.30 -18.90 -0.95
CA LEU A 36 8.01 -19.46 0.19
C LEU A 36 7.08 -20.19 1.18
N LEU A 37 5.76 -20.11 0.99
CA LEU A 37 4.76 -20.73 1.87
C LEU A 37 4.26 -22.05 1.27
N PRO A 38 4.10 -23.12 2.06
CA PRO A 38 3.74 -24.46 1.56
C PRO A 38 2.45 -24.52 0.74
N ASP A 39 1.44 -23.72 1.10
CA ASP A 39 0.10 -23.75 0.49
C ASP A 39 -0.05 -22.74 -0.67
N ALA A 40 1.05 -22.15 -1.15
CA ALA A 40 0.99 -21.08 -2.14
C ALA A 40 0.93 -21.59 -3.58
N HIS A 41 -0.18 -21.30 -4.25
CA HIS A 41 -0.27 -21.45 -5.71
C HIS A 41 0.31 -20.23 -6.41
N ILE A 42 1.06 -20.43 -7.49
CA ILE A 42 1.69 -19.34 -8.27
C ILE A 42 0.64 -18.35 -8.81
N ASN A 43 -0.52 -18.85 -9.25
CA ASN A 43 -1.54 -18.05 -9.94
C ASN A 43 -2.65 -17.49 -9.04
N GLN A 44 -2.63 -17.77 -7.73
CA GLN A 44 -3.69 -17.35 -6.80
C GLN A 44 -3.12 -16.59 -5.62
N CYS A 45 -3.85 -15.62 -5.10
CA CYS A 45 -3.46 -14.99 -3.83
C CYS A 45 -3.82 -15.89 -2.65
N LEU A 46 -3.10 -15.76 -1.54
CA LEU A 46 -3.40 -16.45 -0.30
C LEU A 46 -4.49 -15.71 0.48
N ASP A 47 -5.73 -16.22 0.41
CA ASP A 47 -6.90 -15.60 1.05
C ASP A 47 -6.76 -15.48 2.56
N LYS A 48 -6.16 -16.47 3.23
CA LYS A 48 -5.89 -16.41 4.67
C LYS A 48 -5.07 -15.18 5.06
N ILE A 49 -4.04 -14.84 4.29
CA ILE A 49 -3.21 -13.64 4.52
C ILE A 49 -4.01 -12.38 4.20
N ASN A 50 -4.73 -12.37 3.08
CA ASN A 50 -5.53 -11.22 2.67
C ASN A 50 -6.67 -10.91 3.66
N ASN A 51 -7.25 -11.92 4.31
CA ASN A 51 -8.27 -11.73 5.34
C ASN A 51 -7.69 -11.05 6.59
N VAL A 52 -6.52 -11.50 7.06
CA VAL A 52 -5.82 -10.82 8.17
C VAL A 52 -5.47 -9.37 7.83
N VAL A 53 -5.02 -9.12 6.59
CA VAL A 53 -4.76 -7.75 6.10
C VAL A 53 -6.04 -6.91 6.07
N LYS A 54 -7.17 -7.47 5.62
CA LYS A 54 -8.46 -6.76 5.62
C LYS A 54 -8.92 -6.39 7.03
N ASP A 55 -8.77 -7.29 8.00
CA ASP A 55 -9.11 -7.01 9.40
C ASP A 55 -8.21 -5.92 10.00
N TYR A 56 -6.91 -5.97 9.70
CA TYR A 56 -5.98 -4.90 10.08
C TYR A 56 -6.37 -3.55 9.46
N ASN A 57 -6.69 -3.55 8.16
CA ASN A 57 -7.09 -2.36 7.42
C ASN A 57 -8.39 -1.74 7.95
N ARG A 58 -9.36 -2.56 8.37
CA ARG A 58 -10.57 -2.09 9.06
C ARG A 58 -10.22 -1.35 10.35
N GLY A 59 -9.33 -1.93 11.17
CA GLY A 59 -8.86 -1.26 12.38
C GLY A 59 -8.15 0.07 12.12
N LEU A 60 -7.38 0.19 11.03
CA LEU A 60 -6.77 1.46 10.62
C LEU A 60 -7.83 2.49 10.20
N GLU A 61 -8.86 2.07 9.46
CA GLU A 61 -9.95 2.95 9.04
C GLU A 61 -10.74 3.46 10.25
N ASP A 62 -11.04 2.58 11.22
CA ASP A 62 -11.67 2.95 12.48
C ASP A 62 -10.83 3.97 13.26
N MET A 63 -9.50 3.83 13.28
CA MET A 63 -8.60 4.82 13.89
C MET A 63 -8.70 6.18 13.19
N VAL A 64 -8.68 6.22 11.85
CA VAL A 64 -8.85 7.48 11.09
C VAL A 64 -10.17 8.16 11.45
N ASN A 65 -11.26 7.39 11.52
CA ASN A 65 -12.60 7.89 11.87
C ASN A 65 -12.70 8.40 13.32
N ASN A 66 -11.77 7.99 14.19
CA ASN A 66 -11.69 8.43 15.58
C ASN A 66 -10.74 9.61 15.80
N ILE A 67 -9.85 9.94 14.85
CA ILE A 67 -8.83 10.99 15.02
C ILE A 67 -9.45 12.34 15.41
N ARG A 68 -10.49 12.80 14.70
CA ARG A 68 -11.14 14.09 15.01
C ARG A 68 -11.79 14.14 16.40
N ARG A 69 -12.15 12.99 16.97
CA ARG A 69 -12.72 12.88 18.32
C ARG A 69 -11.63 12.82 19.39
N LYS A 70 -10.50 12.20 19.10
CA LYS A 70 -9.40 11.99 20.05
C LYS A 70 -8.41 13.17 20.08
N TYR A 71 -8.18 13.81 18.94
CA TYR A 71 -7.15 14.83 18.76
C TYR A 71 -7.77 16.13 18.26
N CYS A 72 -7.81 17.14 19.14
CA CYS A 72 -8.34 18.47 18.79
C CYS A 72 -7.56 19.05 17.60
N ASP A 73 -8.29 19.70 16.69
CA ASP A 73 -7.73 20.38 15.50
C ASP A 73 -6.96 19.48 14.52
N ALA A 74 -6.97 18.16 14.71
CA ALA A 74 -6.39 17.21 13.78
C ALA A 74 -7.40 16.84 12.68
N THR A 75 -6.94 16.86 11.44
CA THR A 75 -7.65 16.28 10.29
C THR A 75 -6.88 15.10 9.75
N SER A 76 -7.62 14.05 9.38
CA SER A 76 -7.06 12.82 8.86
C SER A 76 -7.70 12.39 7.55
N VAL A 77 -6.95 11.57 6.80
CA VAL A 77 -7.42 10.85 5.62
C VAL A 77 -7.02 9.39 5.70
N TYR A 78 -7.84 8.53 5.11
CA TYR A 78 -7.59 7.10 4.92
C TYR A 78 -7.37 6.81 3.43
N GLY A 79 -6.17 6.39 3.06
CA GLY A 79 -5.85 5.97 1.69
C GLY A 79 -6.11 4.48 1.50
N LEU A 80 -6.92 4.15 0.50
CA LEU A 80 -7.34 2.81 0.16
C LEU A 80 -6.32 2.13 -0.77
N VAL A 81 -5.06 2.03 -0.34
CA VAL A 81 -3.98 1.35 -1.07
C VAL A 81 -4.34 -0.09 -1.43
N TYR A 82 -5.05 -0.82 -0.58
CA TYR A 82 -5.59 -2.14 -0.91
C TYR A 82 -6.47 -2.11 -2.16
N ASN A 83 -7.41 -1.17 -2.25
CA ASN A 83 -8.32 -1.01 -3.39
C ASN A 83 -7.57 -0.56 -4.64
N ILE A 84 -6.68 0.43 -4.51
CA ILE A 84 -5.82 0.90 -5.63
C ILE A 84 -5.02 -0.28 -6.20
N THR A 85 -4.42 -1.09 -5.33
CA THR A 85 -3.66 -2.27 -5.75
C THR A 85 -4.54 -3.29 -6.46
N GLN A 86 -5.73 -3.57 -5.94
CA GLN A 86 -6.65 -4.53 -6.55
C GLN A 86 -7.15 -4.06 -7.93
N ASP A 87 -7.40 -2.76 -8.09
CA ASP A 87 -7.83 -2.17 -9.37
C ASP A 87 -6.73 -2.30 -10.44
N ILE A 88 -5.49 -1.93 -10.10
CA ILE A 88 -4.33 -2.12 -11.00
C ILE A 88 -4.16 -3.59 -11.37
N ARG A 89 -4.29 -4.51 -10.41
CA ARG A 89 -4.15 -5.96 -10.65
C ARG A 89 -5.27 -6.52 -11.51
N ALA A 90 -6.49 -6.00 -11.38
CA ALA A 90 -7.64 -6.41 -12.18
C ALA A 90 -7.54 -5.89 -13.63
N ASN A 91 -6.94 -4.71 -13.81
CA ASN A 91 -6.90 -4.02 -15.10
C ASN A 91 -5.46 -3.70 -15.58
N PRO A 92 -4.50 -4.65 -15.54
CA PRO A 92 -3.07 -4.35 -15.63
C PRO A 92 -2.66 -3.59 -16.89
N ARG A 93 -3.25 -3.94 -18.04
CA ARG A 93 -2.93 -3.29 -19.33
C ARG A 93 -3.34 -1.82 -19.36
N SER A 94 -4.43 -1.44 -18.70
CA SER A 94 -4.87 -0.04 -18.64
C SER A 94 -3.93 0.84 -17.83
N TYR A 95 -3.10 0.23 -16.98
CA TYR A 95 -2.05 0.88 -16.21
C TYR A 95 -0.65 0.62 -16.78
N GLY A 96 -0.54 0.07 -18.00
CA GLY A 96 0.75 -0.16 -18.66
C GLY A 96 1.56 -1.36 -18.13
N PHE A 97 0.96 -2.28 -17.39
CA PHE A 97 1.66 -3.49 -16.91
C PHE A 97 1.48 -4.68 -17.85
N ALA A 98 2.59 -5.34 -18.16
CA ALA A 98 2.60 -6.67 -18.78
C ALA A 98 2.49 -7.78 -17.73
N ASN A 99 2.99 -7.54 -16.51
CA ASN A 99 2.97 -8.54 -15.44
C ASN A 99 2.70 -7.94 -14.05
N VAL A 100 1.67 -8.43 -13.38
CA VAL A 100 1.32 -8.03 -12.00
C VAL A 100 1.53 -9.15 -10.96
N TYR A 101 2.17 -10.25 -11.33
CA TYR A 101 2.34 -11.43 -10.46
C TYR A 101 3.80 -11.74 -10.15
N LYS A 102 4.71 -11.55 -11.12
CA LYS A 102 6.14 -11.80 -11.00
C LYS A 102 6.87 -10.51 -10.64
N ALA A 103 7.99 -10.63 -9.94
CA ALA A 103 8.91 -9.51 -9.73
C ALA A 103 9.78 -9.28 -10.98
N CYS A 104 10.12 -8.01 -11.26
CA CYS A 104 11.09 -7.63 -12.29
C CYS A 104 12.48 -8.19 -11.99
N CYS A 105 12.88 -8.18 -10.73
CA CYS A 105 14.19 -8.60 -10.27
C CYS A 105 14.07 -9.66 -9.17
N GLY A 106 14.92 -10.70 -9.24
CA GLY A 106 14.96 -11.80 -8.29
C GLY A 106 15.27 -13.14 -8.94
N GLY A 107 14.75 -14.23 -8.37
CA GLY A 107 14.95 -15.57 -8.92
C GLY A 107 13.98 -16.61 -8.35
N GLY A 108 13.90 -17.77 -9.02
CA GLY A 108 12.93 -18.82 -8.72
C GLY A 108 11.52 -18.53 -9.25
N PRO A 109 10.51 -19.33 -8.84
CA PRO A 109 9.12 -19.09 -9.19
C PRO A 109 8.68 -17.66 -8.81
N LEU A 110 7.98 -16.98 -9.74
CA LEU A 110 7.60 -15.56 -9.63
C LEU A 110 8.75 -14.57 -9.42
N ASN A 111 10.01 -14.98 -9.55
CA ASN A 111 11.17 -14.24 -9.02
C ASN A 111 11.04 -13.98 -7.50
N GLY A 112 10.33 -14.87 -6.80
CA GLY A 112 9.86 -14.72 -5.43
C GLY A 112 10.76 -15.31 -4.34
N ILE A 113 11.90 -15.93 -4.70
CA ILE A 113 12.76 -16.63 -3.74
C ILE A 113 14.08 -15.89 -3.51
N LEU A 114 14.76 -15.53 -4.60
CA LEU A 114 16.11 -14.95 -4.52
C LEU A 114 16.04 -13.42 -4.51
N GLN A 115 16.74 -12.80 -3.56
CA GLN A 115 16.77 -11.34 -3.43
C GLN A 115 17.62 -10.69 -4.54
N CYS A 116 17.15 -9.56 -5.05
CA CYS A 116 17.92 -8.68 -5.93
C CYS A 116 19.30 -8.33 -5.34
N GLY A 117 20.33 -8.35 -6.19
CA GLY A 117 21.70 -8.03 -5.77
C GLY A 117 22.46 -9.19 -5.11
N THR A 118 21.83 -10.35 -4.90
CA THR A 118 22.52 -11.57 -4.44
C THR A 118 22.98 -12.43 -5.63
N LYS A 119 24.05 -13.23 -5.47
CA LYS A 119 24.61 -14.03 -6.57
C LYS A 119 23.54 -14.92 -7.21
N GLY A 120 23.36 -14.78 -8.53
CA GLY A 120 22.42 -15.58 -9.31
C GLY A 120 21.05 -14.95 -9.54
N TYR A 121 20.83 -13.70 -9.11
CA TYR A 121 19.61 -12.95 -9.44
C TYR A 121 19.52 -12.65 -10.95
N ASP A 122 18.30 -12.62 -11.46
CA ASP A 122 17.96 -12.13 -12.79
C ASP A 122 17.20 -10.80 -12.66
N LYS A 123 17.35 -9.92 -13.66
CA LYS A 123 16.62 -8.66 -13.77
C LYS A 123 16.08 -8.54 -15.19
N ARG A 124 14.77 -8.27 -15.31
CA ARG A 124 14.13 -8.01 -16.60
C ARG A 124 14.53 -6.65 -17.17
N SER A 125 14.52 -6.55 -18.50
CA SER A 125 15.02 -5.39 -19.24
C SER A 125 14.21 -4.12 -18.99
N ASN A 126 12.89 -4.22 -18.87
CA ASN A 126 12.00 -3.09 -18.63
C ASN A 126 11.25 -3.23 -17.29
N PRO A 127 11.66 -2.50 -16.23
CA PRO A 127 10.98 -2.53 -14.94
C PRO A 127 9.56 -1.98 -14.95
N ASP A 128 9.23 -1.07 -15.88
CA ASP A 128 7.90 -0.41 -15.94
C ASP A 128 6.79 -1.38 -16.37
N ASP A 129 7.15 -2.46 -17.05
CA ASP A 129 6.21 -3.53 -17.45
C ASP A 129 5.74 -4.39 -16.26
N PHE A 130 6.40 -4.26 -15.10
CA PHE A 130 6.18 -5.09 -13.92
C PHE A 130 5.61 -4.29 -12.76
N PHE A 131 4.57 -4.84 -12.12
CA PHE A 131 4.01 -4.25 -10.89
C PHE A 131 5.03 -4.26 -9.74
N PHE A 132 5.80 -5.35 -9.62
CA PHE A 132 6.74 -5.57 -8.53
C PHE A 132 8.17 -5.37 -9.00
N TRP A 133 8.95 -4.61 -8.24
CA TRP A 133 10.41 -4.51 -8.42
C TRP A 133 11.09 -5.80 -7.96
N ASP A 134 10.89 -6.15 -6.68
CA ASP A 134 11.39 -7.36 -6.05
C ASP A 134 10.24 -8.20 -5.48
N TYR A 135 10.55 -9.25 -4.72
CA TYR A 135 9.56 -10.19 -4.21
C TYR A 135 8.58 -9.66 -3.14
N PHE A 136 8.77 -8.42 -2.65
CA PHE A 136 7.90 -7.73 -1.69
C PHE A 136 7.41 -6.38 -2.23
N HIS A 137 8.29 -5.62 -2.89
CA HIS A 137 8.07 -4.21 -3.13
C HIS A 137 7.53 -3.93 -4.55
N PRO A 138 6.54 -3.03 -4.68
CA PRO A 138 6.13 -2.48 -5.95
C PRO A 138 7.29 -1.80 -6.71
N SER A 139 7.16 -1.71 -8.03
CA SER A 139 8.05 -0.94 -8.90
C SER A 139 7.84 0.57 -8.77
N GLU A 140 8.79 1.35 -9.26
CA GLU A 140 8.67 2.81 -9.35
C GLU A 140 7.40 3.22 -10.10
N HIS A 141 7.12 2.58 -11.25
CA HIS A 141 5.89 2.81 -12.02
C HIS A 141 4.63 2.61 -11.15
N THR A 142 4.57 1.51 -10.39
CA THR A 142 3.45 1.27 -9.48
C THR A 142 3.35 2.33 -8.38
N TYR A 143 4.46 2.71 -7.75
CA TYR A 143 4.47 3.76 -6.73
C TYR A 143 4.02 5.11 -7.29
N LYS A 144 4.39 5.45 -8.52
CA LYS A 144 3.93 6.66 -9.21
C LYS A 144 2.40 6.67 -9.34
N LEU A 145 1.81 5.61 -9.90
CA LEU A 145 0.35 5.48 -10.04
C LEU A 145 -0.38 5.55 -8.70
N MET A 146 0.15 4.89 -7.67
CA MET A 146 -0.41 4.95 -6.31
C MET A 146 -0.32 6.36 -5.73
N SER A 147 0.80 7.04 -5.91
CA SER A 147 1.00 8.40 -5.40
C SER A 147 0.05 9.39 -6.06
N GLU A 148 -0.14 9.32 -7.37
CA GLU A 148 -1.08 10.15 -8.13
C GLU A 148 -2.53 9.90 -7.67
N SER A 149 -2.88 8.62 -7.47
CA SER A 149 -4.19 8.19 -6.94
C SER A 149 -4.46 8.74 -5.54
N LEU A 150 -3.47 8.74 -4.64
CA LEU A 150 -3.63 9.29 -3.29
C LEU A 150 -3.60 10.82 -3.26
N TRP A 151 -2.83 11.43 -4.18
CA TRP A 151 -2.64 12.88 -4.22
C TRP A 151 -3.87 13.62 -4.73
N ASN A 152 -4.45 13.16 -5.84
CA ASN A 152 -5.55 13.83 -6.54
C ASN A 152 -6.79 12.95 -6.73
N GLY A 153 -6.78 11.69 -6.29
CA GLY A 153 -7.90 10.77 -6.51
C GLY A 153 -9.17 11.13 -5.74
N GLY A 154 -10.23 10.37 -6.04
CA GLY A 154 -11.53 10.52 -5.40
C GLY A 154 -11.70 9.61 -4.19
N ASN A 155 -12.93 9.58 -3.67
CA ASN A 155 -13.29 8.78 -2.50
C ASN A 155 -13.09 7.27 -2.67
N ASN A 156 -12.92 6.75 -3.88
CA ASN A 156 -12.61 5.35 -4.09
C ASN A 156 -11.13 5.01 -3.82
N GLN A 157 -10.25 6.02 -3.81
CA GLN A 157 -8.81 5.89 -3.58
C GLN A 157 -8.40 6.45 -2.22
N ILE A 158 -9.04 7.52 -1.75
CA ILE A 158 -8.70 8.20 -0.49
C ILE A 158 -9.89 8.97 0.07
N LYS A 159 -10.15 8.87 1.37
CA LYS A 159 -11.32 9.47 2.04
C LYS A 159 -10.92 10.25 3.30
N PRO A 160 -11.68 11.28 3.72
CA PRO A 160 -12.83 11.88 3.01
C PRO A 160 -12.41 12.87 1.91
N MET A 161 -11.11 13.10 1.76
CA MET A 161 -10.52 13.96 0.74
C MET A 161 -9.13 13.45 0.38
N ASN A 162 -8.57 13.91 -0.74
CA ASN A 162 -7.21 13.53 -1.16
C ASN A 162 -6.10 14.31 -0.43
N LEU A 163 -4.85 13.84 -0.61
CA LEU A 163 -3.70 14.45 0.08
C LEU A 163 -3.48 15.90 -0.35
N LYS A 164 -3.77 16.26 -1.61
CA LYS A 164 -3.69 17.64 -2.08
C LYS A 164 -4.65 18.54 -1.29
N SER A 165 -5.89 18.11 -1.09
CA SER A 165 -6.86 18.85 -0.27
C SER A 165 -6.43 18.92 1.18
N LEU A 166 -5.99 17.80 1.77
CA LEU A 166 -5.49 17.75 3.16
C LEU A 166 -4.35 18.75 3.40
N ALA A 167 -3.36 18.78 2.49
CA ALA A 167 -2.19 19.64 2.59
C ALA A 167 -2.55 21.14 2.59
N ASN A 168 -3.63 21.51 1.92
CA ASN A 168 -4.09 22.88 1.77
C ASN A 168 -5.11 23.32 2.84
N ILE A 169 -5.49 22.44 3.78
CA ILE A 169 -6.38 22.82 4.89
C ILE A 169 -5.70 23.88 5.75
N LYS A 170 -6.35 25.04 5.89
CA LYS A 170 -5.94 26.04 6.88
C LYS A 170 -6.21 25.49 8.28
N LEU A 171 -5.16 25.34 9.06
CA LEU A 171 -5.28 25.02 10.48
C LEU A 171 -5.59 26.33 11.19
N SER A 172 -6.63 26.35 12.02
CA SER A 172 -6.85 27.46 12.95
C SER A 172 -5.70 27.41 13.96
N LEU A 173 -4.81 28.39 13.91
CA LEU A 173 -3.83 28.61 14.96
C LEU A 173 -4.61 29.26 16.11
N THR A 174 -4.89 28.50 17.15
CA THR A 174 -5.33 29.02 18.45
C THR A 174 -4.14 29.45 19.28
#